data_AF-A0AA86QC09-F1
#
_entry.id   AF-A0AA86QC09-F1
#
_cell.length_a   1.000
_cell.length_b   1.000
_cell.length_c   1.000
_cell.angle_alpha   90.00
_cell.angle_beta   90.00
_cell.angle_gamma   90.00
#
_symmetry.space_group_name_H-M   'P 1'
#
loop_
_entity.id
_entity.type
_entity.pdbx_description
1 polymer ?
#
loop_
_entity_poly.entity_id
_entity_poly.type
_entity_poly.pdbx_seq_one_letter_code
_entity_poly.pdbx_strand_id
1 'polypeptide(L)'
;MCMQKPDWFIAAQTGDMTNYKKYFSKYQSSYDKRESNPEQNIMTGWAAIHYAVSYGHVQMVTELLPTECQLTTNELNICKCAGFGPKSKLKIPSGTNVVQLAILMKQVECLKLILTFLQNNKFVFDSILHQKNAYNQTTYVIATMCAYQEAVDLIITNPRFLEEINDVLSGDFVPIFNVTAFGRILGIRALHQLQQNELYYQKINEQLLQRDQKYLSALDLSKLELNRERFPITDEEKLELQNITYEMTKTAFLFARTSKIQKLEGMTTAFLMGKPVREIFDDEFDTNVKQFDQQGESGFDEKLEYIKKIHSQQKAVVRGNRAGVE
;
A
#
# COMPACT_ATOMS: atom_id res chain seq x y z
N MET A 1 19.56 19.69 -32.78
CA MET A 1 19.87 18.85 -31.60
C MET A 1 19.68 19.68 -30.34
N CYS A 2 18.76 19.30 -29.46
CA CYS A 2 18.60 19.96 -28.16
C CYS A 2 19.80 19.57 -27.29
N MET A 3 20.79 20.46 -27.14
CA MET A 3 21.86 20.30 -26.16
C MET A 3 21.27 20.48 -24.75
N GLN A 4 20.63 19.45 -24.22
CA GLN A 4 20.32 19.43 -22.79
C GLN A 4 21.66 19.48 -22.04
N LYS A 5 21.78 20.46 -21.14
CA LYS A 5 22.96 20.54 -20.28
C LYS A 5 22.76 19.52 -19.16
N PRO A 6 23.62 18.50 -19.05
CA PRO A 6 23.53 17.51 -17.97
C PRO A 6 23.54 18.18 -16.58
N ASP A 7 24.12 19.38 -16.46
CA ASP A 7 24.24 20.14 -15.21
C ASP A 7 22.93 20.38 -14.44
N TRP A 8 21.77 20.53 -15.10
CA TRP A 8 20.48 20.79 -14.39
C TRP A 8 20.02 19.56 -13.61
N PHE A 9 19.96 18.40 -14.27
CA PHE A 9 19.56 17.15 -13.63
C PHE A 9 20.64 16.62 -12.70
N ILE A 10 21.93 16.85 -13.03
CA ILE A 10 23.04 16.57 -12.11
C ILE A 10 22.90 17.42 -10.84
N ALA A 11 22.60 18.73 -10.96
CA ALA A 11 22.39 19.57 -9.78
C ALA A 11 21.26 19.03 -8.90
N ALA A 12 20.16 18.57 -9.51
CA ALA A 12 19.07 17.93 -8.77
C ALA A 12 19.43 16.60 -8.13
N GLN A 13 20.27 15.81 -8.79
CA GLN A 13 20.80 14.56 -8.28
C GLN A 13 21.80 14.76 -7.12
N THR A 14 22.59 15.83 -7.14
CA THR A 14 23.66 16.09 -6.15
C THR A 14 23.27 17.07 -5.05
N GLY A 15 22.12 17.75 -5.18
CA GLY A 15 21.70 18.79 -4.24
C GLY A 15 22.43 20.13 -4.44
N ASP A 16 23.04 20.36 -5.61
CA ASP A 16 23.78 21.59 -5.91
C ASP A 16 22.82 22.78 -6.13
N MET A 17 22.51 23.47 -5.04
CA MET A 17 21.64 24.65 -5.05
C MET A 17 22.18 25.81 -5.90
N THR A 18 23.50 25.89 -6.13
CA THR A 18 24.11 26.97 -6.92
C THR A 18 23.81 26.78 -8.40
N ASN A 19 24.08 25.58 -8.93
CA ASN A 19 23.75 25.26 -10.31
C ASN A 19 22.24 25.18 -10.54
N TYR A 20 21.47 24.68 -9.56
CA TYR A 20 20.01 24.75 -9.61
C TYR A 20 19.52 26.19 -9.85
N LYS A 21 19.90 27.16 -9.00
CA LYS A 21 19.46 28.55 -9.15
C LYS A 21 19.87 29.17 -10.48
N LYS A 22 21.07 28.85 -10.95
CA LYS A 22 21.58 29.31 -12.25
C LYS A 22 20.74 28.81 -13.43
N TYR A 23 20.14 27.62 -13.33
CA TYR A 23 19.48 26.93 -14.44
C TYR A 23 17.95 26.89 -14.33
N PHE A 24 17.37 27.19 -13.16
CA PHE A 24 15.94 27.08 -12.86
C PHE A 24 15.03 27.72 -13.92
N SER A 25 15.24 29.01 -14.23
CA SER A 25 14.37 29.76 -15.16
C SER A 25 14.31 29.18 -16.57
N LYS A 26 15.31 28.40 -16.98
CA LYS A 26 15.42 27.81 -18.32
C LYS A 26 14.92 26.38 -18.39
N TYR A 27 15.06 25.61 -17.31
CA TYR A 27 14.86 24.15 -17.34
C TYR A 27 13.81 23.63 -16.35
N GLN A 28 13.16 24.50 -15.58
CA GLN A 28 12.02 24.11 -14.74
C GLN A 28 10.99 23.32 -15.56
N SER A 29 10.45 22.26 -14.95
CA SER A 29 9.46 21.36 -15.56
C SER A 29 9.93 20.63 -16.82
N SER A 30 11.25 20.60 -17.09
CA SER A 30 11.82 19.79 -18.17
C SER A 30 12.17 18.37 -17.69
N TYR A 31 12.18 17.44 -18.63
CA TYR A 31 12.50 16.03 -18.39
C TYR A 31 13.87 15.68 -18.94
N ASP A 32 14.58 14.81 -18.24
CA ASP A 32 15.87 14.28 -18.67
C ASP A 32 15.72 13.41 -19.92
N LYS A 33 16.43 13.76 -20.98
CA LYS A 33 16.42 13.03 -22.27
C LYS A 33 17.71 12.23 -22.48
N ARG A 34 18.63 12.24 -21.51
CA ARG A 34 19.79 11.34 -21.54
C ARG A 34 19.30 9.91 -21.47
N GLU A 35 20.01 8.99 -22.11
CA GLU A 35 19.73 7.55 -22.02
C GLU A 35 19.89 7.06 -20.58
N SER A 36 18.94 6.26 -20.09
CA SER A 36 18.97 5.73 -18.74
C SER A 36 20.24 4.92 -18.50
N ASN A 37 20.98 5.28 -17.47
CA ASN A 37 22.17 4.58 -17.02
C ASN A 37 22.08 4.39 -15.50
N PRO A 38 21.63 3.21 -15.02
CA PRO A 38 21.47 2.95 -13.59
C PRO A 38 22.77 3.06 -12.78
N GLU A 39 23.93 2.82 -13.39
CA GLU A 39 25.23 2.92 -12.71
C GLU A 39 25.65 4.37 -12.49
N GLN A 40 25.29 5.25 -13.43
CA GLN A 40 25.47 6.70 -13.30
C GLN A 40 24.26 7.39 -12.69
N ASN A 41 23.24 6.62 -12.30
CA ASN A 41 22.00 7.12 -11.75
C ASN A 41 21.28 8.11 -12.69
N ILE A 42 21.38 7.91 -14.00
CA ILE A 42 20.66 8.69 -15.01
C ILE A 42 19.37 7.96 -15.34
N MET A 43 18.25 8.66 -15.26
CA MET A 43 16.90 8.15 -15.49
C MET A 43 16.21 9.00 -16.55
N THR A 44 16.06 8.47 -17.78
CA THR A 44 15.29 9.14 -18.83
C THR A 44 13.87 9.39 -18.36
N GLY A 45 13.28 10.53 -18.75
CA GLY A 45 11.91 10.87 -18.41
C GLY A 45 11.72 11.32 -16.96
N TRP A 46 12.79 11.59 -16.21
CA TRP A 46 12.70 12.20 -14.88
C TRP A 46 12.86 13.72 -14.96
N ALA A 47 11.96 14.47 -14.31
CA ALA A 47 12.16 15.88 -13.98
C ALA A 47 13.13 16.06 -12.80
N ALA A 48 13.54 17.30 -12.52
CA ALA A 48 14.45 17.61 -11.43
C ALA A 48 13.90 17.18 -10.07
N ILE A 49 12.60 17.37 -9.83
CA ILE A 49 11.98 16.97 -8.56
C ILE A 49 12.08 15.47 -8.30
N HIS A 50 12.02 14.62 -9.33
CA HIS A 50 12.16 13.16 -9.15
C HIS A 50 13.57 12.80 -8.68
N TYR A 51 14.60 13.43 -9.25
CA TYR A 51 15.97 13.29 -8.76
C TYR A 51 16.10 13.78 -7.33
N ALA A 52 15.70 15.03 -7.05
CA ALA A 52 15.85 15.62 -5.72
C ALA A 52 15.16 14.78 -4.63
N VAL A 53 13.93 14.29 -4.90
CA VAL A 53 13.21 13.39 -4.01
C VAL A 53 13.96 12.08 -3.84
N SER A 54 14.36 11.42 -4.94
CA SER A 54 15.04 10.11 -4.90
C SER A 54 16.33 10.12 -4.08
N TYR A 55 17.05 11.24 -4.05
CA TYR A 55 18.30 11.41 -3.31
C TYR A 55 18.13 12.07 -1.93
N GLY A 56 16.92 12.45 -1.54
CA GLY A 56 16.67 13.03 -0.21
C GLY A 56 17.12 14.48 -0.07
N HIS A 57 17.20 15.24 -1.17
CA HIS A 57 17.64 16.64 -1.16
C HIS A 57 16.51 17.59 -0.74
N VAL A 58 16.14 17.55 0.54
CA VAL A 58 14.98 18.27 1.11
C VAL A 58 14.94 19.76 0.72
N GLN A 59 16.09 20.45 0.78
CA GLN A 59 16.16 21.87 0.40
C GLN A 59 15.78 22.10 -1.05
N MET A 60 16.24 21.25 -1.97
CA MET A 60 15.90 21.40 -3.37
C MET A 60 14.46 21.00 -3.66
N VAL A 61 13.96 19.95 -2.99
CA VAL A 61 12.54 19.58 -3.06
C VAL A 61 11.66 20.75 -2.64
N THR A 62 12.04 21.48 -1.59
CA THR A 62 11.33 22.68 -1.12
C THR A 62 11.16 23.72 -2.24
N GLU A 63 12.23 24.03 -2.97
CA GLU A 63 12.21 25.01 -4.05
C GLU A 63 11.48 24.52 -5.32
N LEU A 64 11.47 23.20 -5.55
CA LEU A 64 10.84 22.58 -6.72
C LEU A 64 9.34 22.31 -6.56
N LEU A 65 8.85 22.14 -5.34
CA LEU A 65 7.44 21.83 -5.06
C LEU A 65 6.43 22.78 -5.74
N PRO A 66 6.62 24.12 -5.71
CA PRO A 66 5.65 25.04 -6.31
C PRO A 66 5.46 24.87 -7.83
N THR A 67 6.47 24.35 -8.55
CA THR A 67 6.46 24.28 -10.02
C THR A 67 6.48 22.86 -10.59
N GLU A 68 6.94 21.86 -9.83
CA GLU A 68 7.16 20.50 -10.32
C GLU A 68 6.38 19.41 -9.56
N CYS A 69 5.66 19.73 -8.48
CA CYS A 69 4.98 18.70 -7.66
C CYS A 69 3.97 17.83 -8.43
N GLN A 70 3.33 18.37 -9.46
CA GLN A 70 2.35 17.65 -10.30
C GLN A 70 2.99 16.82 -11.43
N LEU A 71 4.30 16.91 -11.61
CA LEU A 71 4.98 16.14 -12.66
C LEU A 71 5.05 14.67 -12.26
N THR A 72 5.02 13.81 -13.28
CA THR A 72 5.17 12.37 -13.14
C THR A 72 6.34 11.88 -13.99
N THR A 73 6.89 10.72 -13.68
CA THR A 73 7.90 10.09 -14.55
C THR A 73 7.32 9.84 -15.95
N ASN A 74 8.09 10.08 -17.01
CA ASN A 74 7.62 9.86 -18.39
C ASN A 74 8.03 8.49 -18.96
N GLU A 75 9.00 7.81 -18.33
CA GLU A 75 9.55 6.55 -18.82
C GLU A 75 9.70 5.52 -17.69
N LEU A 76 9.71 4.25 -18.07
CA LEU A 76 10.01 3.14 -17.19
C LEU A 76 11.50 3.18 -16.81
N ASN A 77 11.80 3.20 -15.51
CA ASN A 77 13.18 3.20 -15.02
C ASN A 77 13.41 2.09 -13.99
N ILE A 78 14.65 1.64 -13.81
CA ILE A 78 15.01 0.67 -12.76
C ILE A 78 15.79 1.38 -11.67
N CYS A 79 15.25 1.36 -10.45
CA CYS A 79 15.82 2.12 -9.33
C CYS A 79 15.98 1.23 -8.09
N LYS A 80 16.96 1.58 -7.24
CA LYS A 80 17.07 1.02 -5.90
C LYS A 80 15.97 1.63 -5.03
N CYS A 81 15.07 0.81 -4.51
CA CYS A 81 13.88 1.26 -3.78
C CYS A 81 13.95 0.79 -2.33
N ALA A 82 14.64 1.57 -1.49
CA ALA A 82 14.86 1.24 -0.08
C ALA A 82 13.56 1.08 0.72
N GLY A 83 12.45 1.69 0.25
CA GLY A 83 11.14 1.57 0.89
C GLY A 83 10.54 0.17 0.76
N PHE A 84 10.93 -0.57 -0.27
CA PHE A 84 10.50 -1.96 -0.48
C PHE A 84 11.43 -2.96 0.21
N GLY A 85 12.70 -2.61 0.36
CA GLY A 85 13.71 -3.42 1.03
C GLY A 85 15.12 -2.89 0.75
N PRO A 86 16.10 -3.17 1.62
CA PRO A 86 17.42 -2.53 1.56
C PRO A 86 18.21 -2.80 0.27
N LYS A 87 17.94 -3.92 -0.41
CA LYS A 87 18.61 -4.33 -1.65
C LYS A 87 17.67 -4.40 -2.86
N SER A 88 16.43 -3.93 -2.71
CA SER A 88 15.42 -4.10 -3.74
C SER A 88 15.66 -3.17 -4.92
N LYS A 89 15.77 -3.74 -6.12
CA LYS A 89 15.65 -3.00 -7.38
C LYS A 89 14.24 -3.20 -7.92
N LEU A 90 13.55 -2.12 -8.26
CA LEU A 90 12.20 -2.16 -8.82
C LEU A 90 12.16 -1.41 -10.15
N LYS A 91 11.25 -1.85 -11.02
CA LYS A 91 10.82 -1.09 -12.18
C LYS A 91 9.84 -0.01 -11.69
N ILE A 92 10.22 1.25 -11.87
CA ILE A 92 9.40 2.42 -11.62
C ILE A 92 8.68 2.75 -12.93
N PRO A 93 7.37 2.50 -13.05
CA PRO A 93 6.62 2.79 -14.27
C PRO A 93 6.54 4.30 -14.54
N SER A 94 6.29 4.66 -15.79
CA SER A 94 5.85 6.02 -16.13
C SER A 94 4.55 6.36 -15.40
N GLY A 95 4.25 7.64 -15.23
CA GLY A 95 3.14 8.13 -14.42
C GLY A 95 3.38 8.06 -12.91
N THR A 96 4.58 7.70 -12.44
CA THR A 96 4.88 7.69 -11.00
C THR A 96 5.05 9.13 -10.52
N ASN A 97 4.25 9.55 -9.54
CA ASN A 97 4.31 10.89 -8.97
C ASN A 97 5.34 11.02 -7.84
N VAL A 98 5.57 12.25 -7.37
CA VAL A 98 6.59 12.54 -6.35
C VAL A 98 6.31 11.91 -4.98
N VAL A 99 5.04 11.71 -4.61
CA VAL A 99 4.67 11.05 -3.34
C VAL A 99 5.01 9.56 -3.41
N GLN A 100 4.60 8.90 -4.49
CA GLN A 100 4.94 7.49 -4.76
C GLN A 100 6.46 7.29 -4.79
N LEU A 101 7.20 8.20 -5.44
CA LEU A 101 8.66 8.12 -5.50
C LEU A 101 9.31 8.30 -4.12
N ALA A 102 8.86 9.29 -3.33
CA ALA A 102 9.36 9.48 -1.97
C ALA A 102 9.13 8.23 -1.10
N ILE A 103 8.00 7.55 -1.28
CA ILE A 103 7.67 6.30 -0.59
C ILE A 103 8.62 5.17 -1.01
N LEU A 104 8.74 4.92 -2.31
CA LEU A 104 9.57 3.85 -2.86
C LEU A 104 11.05 4.00 -2.48
N MET A 105 11.54 5.24 -2.43
CA MET A 105 12.93 5.56 -2.10
C MET A 105 13.19 5.65 -0.59
N LYS A 106 12.15 5.53 0.26
CA LYS A 106 12.21 5.71 1.73
C LYS A 106 12.75 7.08 2.14
N GLN A 107 12.34 8.13 1.44
CA GLN A 107 12.82 9.49 1.66
C GLN A 107 11.86 10.23 2.59
N VAL A 108 11.87 9.82 3.87
CA VAL A 108 10.86 10.19 4.88
C VAL A 108 10.73 11.71 5.07
N GLU A 109 11.85 12.43 5.12
CA GLU A 109 11.82 13.89 5.30
C GLU A 109 11.26 14.62 4.06
N CYS A 110 11.61 14.16 2.85
CA CYS A 110 10.98 14.63 1.63
C CYS A 110 9.48 14.31 1.62
N LEU A 111 9.08 13.10 2.04
CA LEU A 111 7.68 12.71 2.11
C LEU A 111 6.87 13.63 3.04
N LYS A 112 7.36 13.89 4.26
CA LYS A 112 6.72 14.82 5.22
C LYS A 112 6.58 16.22 4.63
N LEU A 113 7.63 16.72 3.98
CA LEU A 113 7.63 18.03 3.32
C LEU A 113 6.58 18.09 2.19
N ILE A 114 6.57 17.09 1.31
CA ILE A 114 5.60 17.00 0.20
C ILE A 114 4.17 16.97 0.77
N LEU A 115 3.89 16.13 1.76
CA LEU A 115 2.57 16.02 2.36
C LEU A 115 2.11 17.32 3.01
N THR A 116 3.01 18.03 3.70
CA THR A 116 2.73 19.36 4.27
C THR A 116 2.39 20.37 3.16
N PHE A 117 3.13 20.35 2.05
CA PHE A 117 2.82 21.18 0.89
C PHE A 117 1.45 20.86 0.29
N LEU A 118 1.11 19.57 0.12
CA LEU A 118 -0.18 19.14 -0.42
C LEU A 118 -1.36 19.53 0.47
N GLN A 119 -1.23 19.42 1.80
CA GLN A 119 -2.26 19.85 2.75
C GLN A 119 -2.60 21.34 2.60
N ASN A 120 -1.60 22.16 2.29
CA ASN A 120 -1.76 23.60 2.08
C ASN A 120 -2.14 23.98 0.64
N ASN A 121 -2.09 23.05 -0.31
CA ASN A 121 -2.34 23.29 -1.73
C ASN A 121 -3.36 22.29 -2.27
N LYS A 122 -4.64 22.50 -1.91
CA LYS A 122 -5.74 21.57 -2.24
C LYS A 122 -5.79 21.20 -3.73
N PHE A 123 -5.66 22.17 -4.63
CA PHE A 123 -5.66 21.91 -6.08
C PHE A 123 -4.56 20.93 -6.51
N VAL A 124 -3.35 21.08 -5.96
CA VAL A 124 -2.24 20.17 -6.26
C VAL A 124 -2.51 18.79 -5.66
N PHE A 125 -3.02 18.72 -4.42
CA PHE A 125 -3.41 17.44 -3.81
C PHE A 125 -4.43 16.71 -4.68
N ASP A 126 -5.52 17.38 -5.06
CA ASP A 126 -6.60 16.77 -5.85
C ASP A 126 -6.11 16.22 -7.20
N SER A 127 -5.02 16.77 -7.77
CA SER A 127 -4.40 16.24 -9.00
C SER A 127 -3.52 14.99 -8.79
N ILE A 128 -3.07 14.74 -7.56
CA ILE A 128 -2.22 13.61 -7.18
C ILE A 128 -3.06 12.47 -6.59
N LEU A 129 -4.11 12.80 -5.85
CA LEU A 129 -5.03 11.83 -5.28
C LEU A 129 -5.71 11.03 -6.39
N HIS A 130 -5.83 9.71 -6.21
CA HIS A 130 -6.37 8.78 -7.23
C HIS A 130 -5.50 8.64 -8.50
N GLN A 131 -4.37 9.35 -8.60
CA GLN A 131 -3.50 9.26 -9.76
C GLN A 131 -2.84 7.88 -9.81
N LYS A 132 -3.03 7.21 -10.95
CA LYS A 132 -2.45 5.89 -11.24
C LYS A 132 -1.25 6.03 -12.15
N ASN A 133 -0.19 5.27 -11.85
CA ASN A 133 0.93 5.10 -12.78
C ASN A 133 0.60 4.09 -13.89
N ALA A 134 1.54 3.81 -14.80
CA ALA A 134 1.32 2.89 -15.92
C ALA A 134 1.09 1.42 -15.51
N TYR A 135 1.30 1.07 -14.24
CA TYR A 135 0.93 -0.23 -13.66
C TYR A 135 -0.40 -0.19 -12.90
N ASN A 136 -1.19 0.88 -13.06
CA ASN A 136 -2.45 1.12 -12.35
C ASN A 136 -2.31 1.22 -10.82
N GLN A 137 -1.13 1.59 -10.32
CA GLN A 137 -0.88 1.70 -8.89
C GLN A 137 -1.10 3.15 -8.44
N THR A 138 -1.91 3.32 -7.40
CA THR A 138 -2.07 4.60 -6.71
C THR A 138 -1.02 4.77 -5.61
N THR A 139 -1.03 5.91 -4.94
CA THR A 139 -0.14 6.18 -3.80
C THR A 139 -0.37 5.20 -2.65
N TYR A 140 -1.63 4.91 -2.35
CA TYR A 140 -2.06 3.94 -1.34
C TYR A 140 -1.55 2.53 -1.63
N VAL A 141 -1.67 2.07 -2.88
CA VAL A 141 -1.13 0.76 -3.31
C VAL A 141 0.38 0.69 -3.08
N ILE A 142 1.11 1.71 -3.53
CA ILE A 142 2.57 1.75 -3.35
C ILE A 142 2.95 1.71 -1.86
N ALA A 143 2.24 2.44 -1.00
CA ALA A 143 2.49 2.40 0.45
C ALA A 143 2.29 1.01 1.06
N THR A 144 1.28 0.25 0.61
CA THR A 144 1.01 -1.13 1.08
C THR A 144 2.11 -2.13 0.71
N MET A 145 2.95 -1.78 -0.28
CA MET A 145 4.08 -2.59 -0.73
C MET A 145 5.37 -2.35 0.08
N CYS A 146 5.41 -1.29 0.89
CA CYS A 146 6.61 -0.85 1.60
C CYS A 146 6.75 -1.45 3.00
N ALA A 147 8.00 -1.49 3.50
CA ALA A 147 8.41 -2.21 4.72
C ALA A 147 8.79 -1.28 5.89
N TYR A 148 8.26 -0.05 5.93
CA TYR A 148 8.63 0.93 6.95
C TYR A 148 7.42 1.70 7.46
N GLN A 149 7.48 2.08 8.75
CA GLN A 149 6.36 2.58 9.51
C GLN A 149 5.78 3.88 8.92
N GLU A 150 6.62 4.78 8.43
CA GLU A 150 6.18 6.08 7.96
C GLU A 150 5.32 6.00 6.69
N ALA A 151 5.52 5.01 5.81
CA ALA A 151 4.58 4.78 4.71
C ALA A 151 3.19 4.36 5.22
N VAL A 152 3.15 3.56 6.28
CA VAL A 152 1.90 3.13 6.92
C VAL A 152 1.21 4.31 7.60
N ASP A 153 1.94 5.06 8.42
CA ASP A 153 1.38 6.16 9.22
C ASP A 153 1.00 7.39 8.39
N LEU A 154 1.76 7.71 7.34
CA LEU A 154 1.52 8.93 6.57
C LEU A 154 0.54 8.73 5.42
N ILE A 155 0.36 7.48 4.95
CA ILE A 155 -0.44 7.17 3.77
C ILE A 155 -1.60 6.23 4.11
N ILE A 156 -1.32 5.06 4.69
CA ILE A 156 -2.36 4.04 4.90
C ILE A 156 -3.40 4.52 5.91
N THR A 157 -3.02 5.31 6.91
CA THR A 157 -3.95 5.85 7.92
C THR A 157 -4.41 7.28 7.63
N ASN A 158 -3.95 7.88 6.52
CA ASN A 158 -4.32 9.23 6.13
C ASN A 158 -5.73 9.27 5.52
N PRO A 159 -6.70 10.02 6.08
CA PRO A 159 -8.08 10.02 5.60
C PRO A 159 -8.25 10.33 4.12
N ARG A 160 -7.39 11.21 3.55
CA ARG A 160 -7.48 11.57 2.14
C ARG A 160 -6.97 10.46 1.24
N PHE A 161 -5.78 9.93 1.50
CA PHE A 161 -5.25 8.80 0.71
C PHE A 161 -6.05 7.51 0.90
N LEU A 162 -6.75 7.36 2.03
CA LEU A 162 -7.69 6.28 2.26
C LEU A 162 -8.85 6.26 1.26
N GLU A 163 -9.19 7.39 0.63
CA GLU A 163 -10.20 7.42 -0.44
C GLU A 163 -9.81 6.53 -1.63
N GLU A 164 -8.50 6.35 -1.88
CA GLU A 164 -7.96 5.50 -2.95
C GLU A 164 -8.22 4.00 -2.74
N ILE A 165 -8.65 3.59 -1.54
CA ILE A 165 -9.11 2.21 -1.31
C ILE A 165 -10.24 1.80 -2.27
N ASN A 166 -10.98 2.79 -2.77
CA ASN A 166 -12.07 2.60 -3.73
C ASN A 166 -11.59 2.42 -5.18
N ASP A 167 -10.34 2.76 -5.48
CA ASP A 167 -9.79 2.70 -6.85
C ASP A 167 -9.22 1.33 -7.21
N VAL A 168 -9.04 0.47 -6.20
CA VAL A 168 -8.28 -0.77 -6.28
C VAL A 168 -9.07 -1.90 -5.63
N LEU A 169 -10.24 -2.15 -6.22
CA LEU A 169 -11.21 -3.12 -5.74
C LEU A 169 -11.01 -4.52 -6.33
N SER A 170 -10.07 -4.72 -7.25
CA SER A 170 -9.84 -6.03 -7.89
C SER A 170 -8.46 -6.15 -8.52
N GLY A 171 -7.97 -7.38 -8.63
CA GLY A 171 -6.73 -7.74 -9.32
C GLY A 171 -5.53 -7.89 -8.37
N ASP A 172 -4.33 -7.98 -8.95
CA ASP A 172 -3.12 -8.34 -8.21
C ASP A 172 -2.58 -7.20 -7.32
N PHE A 173 -3.09 -5.98 -7.49
CA PHE A 173 -2.63 -4.79 -6.77
C PHE A 173 -3.50 -4.42 -5.57
N VAL A 174 -4.49 -5.26 -5.23
CA VAL A 174 -5.34 -5.03 -4.07
C VAL A 174 -4.46 -4.94 -2.80
N PRO A 175 -4.64 -3.91 -1.95
CA PRO A 175 -3.84 -3.67 -0.76
C PRO A 175 -3.60 -4.91 0.11
N ILE A 176 -4.66 -5.70 0.36
CA ILE A 176 -4.55 -6.91 1.19
C ILE A 176 -3.61 -7.96 0.58
N PHE A 177 -3.60 -8.12 -0.75
CA PHE A 177 -2.71 -9.04 -1.45
C PHE A 177 -1.28 -8.56 -1.43
N ASN A 178 -1.04 -7.25 -1.59
CA ASN A 178 0.31 -6.69 -1.52
C ASN A 178 0.92 -6.92 -0.13
N VAL A 179 0.20 -6.59 0.95
CA VAL A 179 0.75 -6.74 2.30
C VAL A 179 1.04 -8.21 2.63
N THR A 180 0.22 -9.16 2.16
CA THR A 180 0.44 -10.59 2.39
C THR A 180 1.57 -11.14 1.52
N ALA A 181 1.56 -10.84 0.22
CA ALA A 181 2.54 -11.35 -0.74
C ALA A 181 3.96 -10.81 -0.52
N PHE A 182 4.09 -9.63 0.10
CA PHE A 182 5.38 -9.03 0.40
C PHE A 182 5.77 -9.10 1.88
N GLY A 183 4.99 -9.77 2.72
CA GLY A 183 5.29 -9.92 4.14
C GLY A 183 5.31 -8.59 4.91
N ARG A 184 4.34 -7.69 4.68
CA ARG A 184 4.31 -6.35 5.29
C ARG A 184 3.52 -6.35 6.59
N ILE A 185 4.16 -6.77 7.69
CA ILE A 185 3.51 -6.87 9.00
C ILE A 185 2.89 -5.55 9.48
N LEU A 186 3.54 -4.41 9.24
CA LEU A 186 3.01 -3.10 9.60
C LEU A 186 1.77 -2.74 8.76
N GLY A 187 1.80 -3.06 7.47
CA GLY A 187 0.69 -2.85 6.55
C GLY A 187 -0.53 -3.69 6.92
N ILE A 188 -0.36 -5.00 7.18
CA ILE A 188 -1.48 -5.87 7.56
C ILE A 188 -2.09 -5.46 8.91
N ARG A 189 -1.28 -5.02 9.89
CA ARG A 189 -1.79 -4.47 11.16
C ARG A 189 -2.65 -3.22 10.93
N ALA A 190 -2.22 -2.32 10.04
CA ALA A 190 -3.01 -1.13 9.70
C ALA A 190 -4.31 -1.49 8.96
N LEU A 191 -4.28 -2.41 8.00
CA LEU A 191 -5.50 -2.89 7.33
C LEU A 191 -6.45 -3.59 8.30
N HIS A 192 -5.91 -4.34 9.28
CA HIS A 192 -6.72 -4.94 10.33
C HIS A 192 -7.42 -3.88 11.17
N GLN A 193 -6.73 -2.80 11.56
CA GLN A 193 -7.34 -1.67 12.26
C GLN A 193 -8.42 -0.99 11.41
N LEU A 194 -8.20 -0.82 10.11
CA LEU A 194 -9.20 -0.25 9.19
C LEU A 194 -10.41 -1.16 9.00
N GLN A 195 -10.24 -2.47 9.05
CA GLN A 195 -11.37 -3.40 9.06
C GLN A 195 -12.28 -3.15 10.27
N GLN A 196 -11.74 -2.69 11.40
CA GLN A 196 -12.55 -2.37 12.58
C GLN A 196 -13.31 -1.03 12.46
N ASN A 197 -13.06 -0.26 11.41
CA ASN A 197 -13.71 1.02 11.16
C ASN A 197 -14.94 0.83 10.27
N GLU A 198 -16.11 1.29 10.72
CA GLU A 198 -17.38 1.14 10.01
C GLU A 198 -17.34 1.67 8.57
N LEU A 199 -16.59 2.74 8.30
CA LEU A 199 -16.48 3.34 6.98
C LEU A 199 -15.76 2.43 5.98
N TYR A 200 -14.78 1.65 6.44
CA TYR A 200 -13.92 0.83 5.58
C TYR A 200 -14.20 -0.67 5.70
N TYR A 201 -14.99 -1.10 6.69
CA TYR A 201 -15.25 -2.49 7.00
C TYR A 201 -15.69 -3.31 5.79
N GLN A 202 -16.74 -2.86 5.09
CA GLN A 202 -17.25 -3.55 3.91
C GLN A 202 -16.17 -3.67 2.82
N LYS A 203 -15.41 -2.59 2.56
CA LYS A 203 -14.40 -2.56 1.49
C LYS A 203 -13.24 -3.52 1.79
N ILE A 204 -12.75 -3.54 3.02
CA ILE A 204 -11.70 -4.47 3.42
C ILE A 204 -12.20 -5.92 3.34
N ASN A 205 -13.44 -6.19 3.77
CA ASN A 205 -14.03 -7.53 3.66
C ASN A 205 -14.20 -7.98 2.20
N GLU A 206 -14.62 -7.09 1.31
CA GLU A 206 -14.67 -7.35 -0.12
C GLU A 206 -13.28 -7.72 -0.66
N GLN A 207 -12.21 -7.04 -0.25
CA GLN A 207 -10.84 -7.36 -0.68
C GLN A 207 -10.37 -8.73 -0.17
N LEU A 208 -10.65 -9.07 1.09
CA LEU A 208 -10.23 -10.35 1.70
C LEU A 208 -10.85 -11.58 1.03
N LEU A 209 -12.07 -11.45 0.50
CA LEU A 209 -12.80 -12.54 -0.16
C LEU A 209 -12.49 -12.67 -1.66
N GLN A 210 -11.60 -11.84 -2.19
CA GLN A 210 -11.15 -11.95 -3.57
C GLN A 210 -10.09 -13.03 -3.75
N ARG A 211 -9.82 -13.32 -5.02
CA ARG A 211 -8.66 -14.09 -5.45
C ARG A 211 -7.88 -13.30 -6.50
N ASP A 212 -6.58 -13.49 -6.54
CA ASP A 212 -5.70 -12.90 -7.54
C ASP A 212 -5.85 -13.60 -8.91
N GLN A 213 -5.08 -13.18 -9.91
CA GLN A 213 -5.11 -13.80 -11.25
C GLN A 213 -4.68 -15.28 -11.28
N LYS A 214 -4.02 -15.76 -10.24
CA LYS A 214 -3.60 -17.16 -10.05
C LYS A 214 -4.58 -17.94 -9.18
N TYR A 215 -5.74 -17.36 -8.88
CA TYR A 215 -6.73 -17.92 -7.99
C TYR A 215 -6.22 -18.13 -6.57
N LEU A 216 -5.29 -17.32 -6.07
CA LEU A 216 -4.85 -17.33 -4.68
C LEU A 216 -5.57 -16.24 -3.88
N SER A 217 -6.06 -16.60 -2.70
CA SER A 217 -6.58 -15.62 -1.73
C SER A 217 -5.46 -14.96 -0.92
N ALA A 218 -5.78 -13.90 -0.18
CA ALA A 218 -4.86 -13.30 0.80
C ALA A 218 -4.35 -14.33 1.81
N LEU A 219 -5.23 -15.23 2.25
CA LEU A 219 -4.90 -16.32 3.17
C LEU A 219 -3.91 -17.32 2.54
N ASP A 220 -4.13 -17.69 1.28
CA ASP A 220 -3.20 -18.57 0.54
C ASP A 220 -1.83 -17.90 0.40
N LEU A 221 -1.80 -16.61 0.01
CA LEU A 221 -0.58 -15.82 -0.14
C LEU A 221 0.21 -15.71 1.17
N SER A 222 -0.46 -15.55 2.31
CA SER A 222 0.19 -15.45 3.62
C SER A 222 0.96 -16.71 4.02
N LYS A 223 0.58 -17.87 3.47
CA LYS A 223 1.19 -19.18 3.76
C LYS A 223 2.40 -19.48 2.87
N LEU A 224 2.58 -18.74 1.78
CA LEU A 224 3.69 -18.97 0.86
C LEU A 224 5.05 -18.67 1.53
N GLU A 225 6.08 -19.35 1.06
CA GLU A 225 7.45 -18.99 1.43
C GLU A 225 7.86 -17.70 0.74
N LEU A 226 8.32 -16.74 1.55
CA LEU A 226 8.77 -15.45 1.08
C LEU A 226 10.27 -15.50 0.80
N ASN A 227 10.69 -14.83 -0.27
CA ASN A 227 12.12 -14.59 -0.49
C ASN A 227 12.62 -13.57 0.55
N ARG A 228 13.17 -14.07 1.66
CA ARG A 228 13.63 -13.24 2.80
C ARG A 228 14.76 -12.28 2.45
N GLU A 229 15.54 -12.57 1.40
CA GLU A 229 16.57 -11.64 0.92
C GLU A 229 15.95 -10.38 0.32
N ARG A 230 14.81 -10.53 -0.36
CA ARG A 230 14.07 -9.44 -0.97
C ARG A 230 13.08 -8.79 -0.01
N PHE A 231 12.49 -9.58 0.88
CA PHE A 231 11.43 -9.23 1.81
C PHE A 231 11.86 -9.61 3.23
N PRO A 232 12.68 -8.78 3.89
CA PRO A 232 13.13 -9.10 5.24
C PRO A 232 11.92 -9.13 6.17
N ILE A 233 11.66 -10.30 6.74
CA ILE A 233 10.61 -10.58 7.74
C ILE A 233 11.12 -11.70 8.64
N THR A 234 10.90 -11.60 9.95
CA THR A 234 11.25 -12.68 10.88
C THR A 234 10.21 -13.80 10.84
N ASP A 235 10.55 -14.98 11.39
CA ASP A 235 9.58 -16.08 11.53
C ASP A 235 8.40 -15.70 12.41
N GLU A 236 8.64 -14.95 13.48
CA GLU A 236 7.61 -14.43 14.38
C GLU A 236 6.67 -13.46 13.66
N GLU A 237 7.22 -12.50 12.91
CA GLU A 237 6.42 -11.55 12.12
C GLU A 237 5.63 -12.26 11.00
N LYS A 238 6.21 -13.30 10.39
CA LYS A 238 5.51 -14.10 9.37
C LYS A 238 4.33 -14.85 9.99
N LEU A 239 4.53 -15.49 11.14
CA LEU A 239 3.47 -16.17 11.88
C LEU A 239 2.37 -15.19 12.32
N GLU A 240 2.75 -14.00 12.80
CA GLU A 240 1.78 -12.97 13.17
C GLU A 240 0.98 -12.48 11.95
N LEU A 241 1.64 -12.23 10.82
CA LEU A 241 0.98 -11.84 9.58
C LEU A 241 -0.03 -12.89 9.12
N GLN A 242 0.32 -14.18 9.20
CA GLN A 242 -0.57 -15.29 8.89
C GLN A 242 -1.79 -15.31 9.82
N ASN A 243 -1.58 -15.16 11.13
CA ASN A 243 -2.64 -15.14 12.12
C ASN A 243 -3.60 -13.95 11.91
N ILE A 244 -3.07 -12.75 11.68
CA ILE A 244 -3.90 -11.57 11.39
C ILE A 244 -4.70 -11.80 10.11
N THR A 245 -4.05 -12.29 9.05
CA THR A 245 -4.73 -12.55 7.76
C THR A 245 -5.85 -13.58 7.92
N TYR A 246 -5.62 -14.65 8.69
CA TYR A 246 -6.62 -15.66 9.01
C TYR A 246 -7.84 -15.06 9.72
N GLU A 247 -7.62 -14.31 10.80
CA GLU A 247 -8.71 -13.69 11.57
C GLU A 247 -9.50 -12.65 10.78
N MET A 248 -8.80 -11.82 9.98
CA MET A 248 -9.44 -10.87 9.08
C MET A 248 -10.33 -11.60 8.06
N THR A 249 -9.83 -12.68 7.47
CA THR A 249 -10.54 -13.49 6.46
C THR A 249 -11.76 -14.19 7.07
N LYS A 250 -11.61 -14.75 8.28
CA LYS A 250 -12.71 -15.35 9.07
C LYS A 250 -13.83 -14.34 9.32
N THR A 251 -13.46 -13.13 9.74
CA THR A 251 -14.39 -12.01 9.94
C THR A 251 -15.10 -11.62 8.63
N ALA A 252 -14.35 -11.49 7.54
CA ALA A 252 -14.91 -11.13 6.23
C ALA A 252 -15.90 -12.19 5.72
N PHE A 253 -15.58 -13.47 5.90
CA PHE A 253 -16.43 -14.58 5.52
C PHE A 253 -17.76 -14.57 6.30
N LEU A 254 -17.71 -14.41 7.63
CA LEU A 254 -18.93 -14.29 8.45
C LEU A 254 -19.77 -13.08 8.05
N PHE A 255 -19.13 -11.92 7.85
CA PHE A 255 -19.81 -10.71 7.41
C PHE A 255 -20.56 -10.93 6.09
N ALA A 256 -19.89 -11.52 5.10
CA ALA A 256 -20.49 -11.79 3.81
C ALA A 256 -21.70 -12.73 3.92
N ARG A 257 -21.59 -13.82 4.70
CA ARG A 257 -22.70 -14.77 4.94
C ARG A 257 -23.88 -14.12 5.66
N THR A 258 -23.61 -13.21 6.60
CA THR A 258 -24.66 -12.61 7.44
C THR A 258 -25.32 -11.37 6.83
N SER A 259 -24.60 -10.62 5.99
CA SER A 259 -25.05 -9.34 5.42
C SER A 259 -26.25 -9.45 4.47
N LYS A 260 -26.55 -10.65 3.94
CA LYS A 260 -27.51 -10.88 2.85
C LYS A 260 -27.25 -10.04 1.58
N ILE A 261 -26.05 -9.49 1.44
CA ILE A 261 -25.65 -8.77 0.24
C ILE A 261 -25.29 -9.84 -0.81
N GLN A 262 -26.14 -10.00 -1.83
CA GLN A 262 -25.99 -11.02 -2.87
C GLN A 262 -24.58 -11.06 -3.48
N LYS A 263 -23.98 -9.87 -3.70
CA LYS A 263 -22.59 -9.76 -4.18
C LYS A 263 -21.61 -10.49 -3.25
N LEU A 264 -21.71 -10.28 -1.94
CA LEU A 264 -20.81 -10.88 -0.96
C LEU A 264 -21.02 -12.40 -0.82
N GLU A 265 -22.26 -12.86 -0.96
CA GLU A 265 -22.56 -14.30 -1.00
C GLU A 265 -21.85 -14.98 -2.18
N GLY A 266 -21.95 -14.39 -3.38
CA GLY A 266 -21.20 -14.86 -4.54
C GLY A 266 -19.69 -14.90 -4.31
N MET A 267 -19.15 -13.90 -3.61
CA MET A 267 -17.73 -13.86 -3.24
C MET A 267 -17.35 -14.96 -2.25
N THR A 268 -18.19 -15.31 -1.28
CA THR A 268 -17.91 -16.45 -0.37
C THR A 268 -17.85 -17.78 -1.11
N THR A 269 -18.76 -18.01 -2.05
CA THR A 269 -18.77 -19.22 -2.88
C THR A 269 -17.52 -19.29 -3.75
N ALA A 270 -17.15 -18.18 -4.40
CA ALA A 270 -15.92 -18.09 -5.20
C ALA A 270 -14.66 -18.26 -4.34
N PHE A 271 -14.65 -17.69 -3.14
CA PHE A 271 -13.57 -17.82 -2.17
C PHE A 271 -13.36 -19.28 -1.78
N LEU A 272 -14.40 -20.08 -1.57
CA LEU A 272 -14.25 -21.49 -1.20
C LEU A 272 -13.75 -22.38 -2.36
N MET A 273 -13.97 -21.99 -3.62
CA MET A 273 -13.65 -22.82 -4.81
C MET A 273 -14.21 -24.26 -4.70
N GLY A 274 -15.42 -24.41 -4.14
CA GLY A 274 -16.05 -25.70 -3.93
C GLY A 274 -15.51 -26.52 -2.76
N LYS A 275 -14.50 -26.03 -2.03
CA LYS A 275 -14.04 -26.66 -0.79
C LYS A 275 -15.02 -26.41 0.36
N PRO A 276 -15.19 -27.35 1.29
CA PRO A 276 -15.95 -27.10 2.51
C PRO A 276 -15.23 -26.07 3.40
N VAL A 277 -15.99 -25.34 4.23
CA VAL A 277 -15.47 -24.29 5.12
C VAL A 277 -14.35 -24.83 6.03
N ARG A 278 -14.51 -26.03 6.60
CA ARG A 278 -13.51 -26.72 7.45
C ARG A 278 -12.18 -27.07 6.77
N GLU A 279 -12.09 -26.99 5.44
CA GLU A 279 -10.80 -27.21 4.75
C GLU A 279 -10.00 -25.91 4.62
N ILE A 280 -10.68 -24.75 4.70
CA ILE A 280 -10.03 -23.43 4.66
C ILE A 280 -9.79 -22.90 6.06
N PHE A 281 -10.73 -23.17 6.96
CA PHE A 281 -10.76 -22.78 8.37
C PHE A 281 -10.72 -24.02 9.28
N ASP A 282 -10.93 -23.82 10.59
CA ASP A 282 -11.04 -24.90 11.57
C ASP A 282 -12.47 -25.49 11.69
N ASP A 283 -12.58 -26.69 12.28
CA ASP A 283 -13.86 -27.39 12.49
C ASP A 283 -14.82 -26.63 13.41
N GLU A 284 -14.26 -25.89 14.38
CA GLU A 284 -15.03 -25.04 15.28
C GLU A 284 -15.73 -23.93 14.49
N PHE A 285 -15.03 -23.29 13.56
CA PHE A 285 -15.58 -22.27 12.69
C PHE A 285 -16.64 -22.82 11.73
N ASP A 286 -16.41 -23.97 11.12
CA ASP A 286 -17.41 -24.63 10.27
C ASP A 286 -18.70 -24.95 11.05
N THR A 287 -18.55 -25.42 12.29
CA THR A 287 -19.69 -25.66 13.18
C THR A 287 -20.46 -24.37 13.47
N ASN A 288 -19.75 -23.28 13.78
CA ASN A 288 -20.35 -21.97 14.01
C ASN A 288 -21.10 -21.48 12.76
N VAL A 289 -20.50 -21.57 11.57
CA VAL A 289 -21.14 -21.18 10.30
C VAL A 289 -22.42 -21.99 10.05
N LYS A 290 -22.42 -23.30 10.29
CA LYS A 290 -23.63 -24.13 10.13
C LYS A 290 -24.72 -23.77 11.12
N GLN A 291 -24.38 -23.49 12.37
CA GLN A 291 -25.34 -23.02 13.37
C GLN A 291 -25.95 -21.67 12.95
N PHE A 292 -25.15 -20.77 12.37
CA PHE A 292 -25.66 -19.50 11.82
C PHE A 292 -26.67 -19.71 10.69
N ASP A 293 -26.38 -20.63 9.78
CA ASP A 293 -27.26 -20.92 8.64
C ASP A 293 -28.61 -21.53 9.10
N GLN A 294 -28.61 -22.28 10.20
CA GLN A 294 -29.83 -22.89 10.77
C GLN A 294 -30.73 -21.89 11.50
N GLN A 295 -30.19 -20.80 12.07
CA GLN A 295 -30.95 -19.83 12.88
C GLN A 295 -31.77 -18.83 12.06
N GLY A 296 -31.63 -18.77 10.73
CA GLY A 296 -32.48 -17.93 9.88
C GLY A 296 -32.36 -16.41 10.11
N GLU A 297 -33.39 -15.66 9.71
CA GLU A 297 -33.35 -14.20 9.58
C GLU A 297 -33.47 -13.40 10.89
N SER A 298 -34.02 -13.98 11.97
CA SER A 298 -34.46 -13.26 13.16
C SER A 298 -33.36 -12.78 14.13
N GLY A 299 -32.08 -12.89 13.76
CA GLY A 299 -30.96 -12.63 14.67
C GLY A 299 -29.90 -11.64 14.17
N PHE A 300 -30.15 -10.83 13.13
CA PHE A 300 -29.08 -9.99 12.53
C PHE A 300 -28.41 -9.02 13.53
N ASP A 301 -29.17 -8.36 14.39
CA ASP A 301 -28.61 -7.43 15.38
C ASP A 301 -27.82 -8.16 16.48
N GLU A 302 -28.31 -9.30 16.95
CA GLU A 302 -27.57 -10.19 17.85
C GLU A 302 -26.30 -10.75 17.19
N LYS A 303 -26.30 -10.96 15.87
CA LYS A 303 -25.16 -11.43 15.07
C LYS A 303 -24.08 -10.35 14.93
N LEU A 304 -24.47 -9.08 14.76
CA LEU A 304 -23.51 -7.98 14.73
C LEU A 304 -22.87 -7.77 16.12
N GLU A 305 -23.67 -7.87 17.17
CA GLU A 305 -23.23 -7.93 18.58
C GLU A 305 -22.25 -9.09 18.81
N TYR A 306 -22.51 -10.27 18.25
CA TYR A 306 -21.60 -11.42 18.36
C TYR A 306 -20.25 -11.18 17.68
N ILE A 307 -20.22 -10.62 16.47
CA ILE A 307 -18.97 -10.24 15.79
C ILE A 307 -18.21 -9.21 16.63
N LYS A 308 -18.90 -8.18 17.12
CA LYS A 308 -18.32 -7.16 18.02
C LYS A 308 -17.79 -7.80 19.31
N LYS A 309 -18.48 -8.79 19.86
CA LYS A 309 -18.09 -9.54 21.06
C LYS A 309 -16.83 -10.38 20.81
N ILE A 310 -16.75 -11.13 19.71
CA ILE A 310 -15.52 -11.85 19.31
C ILE A 310 -14.34 -10.88 19.25
N HIS A 311 -14.52 -9.74 18.57
CA HIS A 311 -13.45 -8.73 18.44
C HIS A 311 -13.05 -8.14 19.79
N SER A 312 -13.99 -7.93 20.71
CA SER A 312 -13.71 -7.46 22.07
C SER A 312 -12.90 -8.47 22.91
N GLN A 313 -13.23 -9.77 22.80
CA GLN A 313 -12.53 -10.85 23.49
C GLN A 313 -11.10 -11.03 22.96
N GLN A 314 -10.91 -10.94 21.65
CA GLN A 314 -9.58 -11.01 21.02
C GLN A 314 -8.68 -9.82 21.41
N LYS A 315 -9.23 -8.60 21.51
CA LYS A 315 -8.49 -7.44 22.02
C LYS A 315 -7.98 -7.65 23.45
N ALA A 316 -8.72 -8.38 24.29
CA ALA A 316 -8.31 -8.69 25.66
C ALA A 316 -7.14 -9.69 25.70
N VAL A 317 -7.13 -10.71 24.83
CA VAL A 317 -6.04 -11.70 24.75
C VAL A 317 -4.72 -11.07 24.30
N VAL A 318 -4.75 -10.22 23.26
CA VAL A 318 -3.55 -9.53 22.77
C VAL A 318 -2.96 -8.57 23.82
N ARG A 319 -3.81 -7.90 24.60
CA ARG A 319 -3.36 -7.05 25.71
C ARG A 319 -2.76 -7.86 26.87
N GLY A 320 -3.34 -9.02 27.19
CA GLY A 320 -2.82 -9.92 28.21
C GLY A 320 -1.41 -10.45 27.90
N ASN A 321 -1.13 -10.74 26.63
CA ASN A 321 0.20 -11.24 26.22
C ASN A 321 1.30 -10.16 26.23
N ARG A 322 0.96 -8.88 26.12
CA ARG A 322 1.95 -7.79 26.22
C ARG A 322 2.33 -7.45 27.66
N ALA A 323 1.42 -7.64 28.61
CA ALA A 323 1.69 -7.36 30.02
C ALA A 323 2.59 -8.40 30.71
N GLY A 324 2.92 -9.51 30.04
CA GLY A 324 3.79 -10.57 30.56
C GLY A 324 5.23 -10.53 30.05
N VAL A 325 5.63 -9.47 29.33
CA VAL A 325 6.96 -9.32 28.69
C VAL A 325 7.69 -8.04 29.16
N GLU A 326 7.14 -7.34 30.16
CA GLU A 326 7.85 -6.29 30.92
C GLU A 326 8.47 -6.87 32.19
#